data_AF-A0A9D4RMU3-F1
#
_entry.id   AF-A0A9D4RMU3-F1
#
_cell.length_a   1.000
_cell.length_b   1.000
_cell.length_c   1.000
_cell.angle_alpha   90.00
_cell.angle_beta   90.00
_cell.angle_gamma   90.00
#
_symmetry.space_group_name_H-M   'P 1'
#
loop_
_entity.id
_entity.type
_entity.pdbx_description
1 polymer ?
#
loop_
_entity_poly.entity_id
_entity_poly.type
_entity_poly.pdbx_seq_one_letter_code
_entity_poly.pdbx_strand_id
1 'polypeptide(L)'
;LHWKASIMGPENSPYEGGQFYLRIDFTVDYPLKPPKVWFLTEVYHPNVDSKGKICVDFLQHEWKPSFSISYILHWKASIMGPEHSPYEGGQFYLRIDFTADYPLEPPKVWFLTEVYHPNVDSKGKICVDFLQHEWKPSFSISYILLAICSLLALPNAENPVVQEIADVYLHDKPTFDKIAVEMTLEHAKPDF
;
A
#
# COMPACT_ATOMS: atom_id res chain seq x y z
N LEU A 1 3.01 -13.42 -5.87
CA LEU A 1 1.96 -12.38 -5.87
C LEU A 1 2.26 -11.43 -7.03
N HIS A 2 1.30 -11.23 -7.93
CA HIS A 2 1.42 -10.30 -9.06
C HIS A 2 0.69 -9.01 -8.69
N TRP A 3 1.43 -7.91 -8.61
CA TRP A 3 0.86 -6.60 -8.34
C TRP A 3 0.55 -5.91 -9.66
N LYS A 4 -0.64 -5.32 -9.77
CA LYS A 4 -0.93 -4.36 -10.84
C LYS A 4 -0.69 -2.97 -10.28
N ALA A 5 0.10 -2.17 -10.98
CA ALA A 5 0.30 -0.77 -10.70
C ALA A 5 -0.09 0.04 -11.94
N SER A 6 -0.33 1.34 -11.77
CA SER A 6 -0.44 2.27 -12.88
C SER A 6 0.45 3.47 -12.64
N ILE A 7 1.10 3.96 -13.70
CA ILE A 7 1.86 5.20 -13.69
C ILE A 7 1.28 6.14 -14.76
N MET A 8 1.37 7.44 -14.50
CA MET A 8 1.09 8.45 -15.51
C MET A 8 2.35 8.72 -16.31
N GLY A 9 2.19 8.99 -17.60
CA GLY A 9 3.29 9.42 -18.45
C GLY A 9 3.87 10.75 -17.98
N PRO A 10 5.21 10.91 -17.96
CA PRO A 10 5.84 12.14 -17.50
C PRO A 10 5.41 13.36 -18.32
N GLU A 11 5.22 14.49 -17.64
CA GLU A 11 5.02 15.79 -18.28
C GLU A 11 6.21 16.14 -19.19
N ASN A 12 5.94 16.85 -20.29
CA ASN A 12 6.90 17.23 -21.32
C ASN A 12 7.58 16.02 -21.99
N SER A 13 6.91 14.88 -22.06
CA SER A 13 7.37 13.69 -22.79
C SER A 13 6.34 13.22 -23.81
N PRO A 14 6.72 12.41 -24.81
CA PRO A 14 5.76 11.80 -25.74
C PRO A 14 4.69 10.92 -25.07
N TYR A 15 4.86 10.59 -23.79
CA TYR A 15 3.94 9.77 -23.02
C TYR A 15 2.97 10.61 -22.17
N GLU A 16 3.12 11.93 -22.14
CA GLU A 16 2.33 12.84 -21.31
C GLU A 16 0.82 12.61 -21.48
N GLY A 17 0.11 12.58 -20.35
CA GLY A 17 -1.33 12.31 -20.30
C GLY A 17 -1.71 10.83 -20.48
N GLY A 18 -0.78 9.96 -20.86
CA GLY A 18 -1.00 8.52 -20.94
C GLY A 18 -1.04 7.85 -19.56
N GLN A 19 -1.91 6.86 -19.39
CA GLN A 19 -1.92 5.97 -18.22
C GLN A 19 -1.38 4.60 -18.61
N PHE A 20 -0.36 4.13 -17.89
CA PHE A 20 0.34 2.90 -18.20
C PHE A 20 0.20 1.91 -17.07
N TYR A 21 -0.32 0.73 -17.37
CA TYR A 21 -0.45 -0.34 -16.41
C TYR A 21 0.83 -1.17 -16.39
N LEU A 22 1.26 -1.52 -15.19
CA LEU A 22 2.45 -2.30 -14.91
C LEU A 22 2.06 -3.55 -14.13
N ARG A 23 2.79 -4.63 -14.37
CA ARG A 23 2.87 -5.77 -13.46
C ARG A 23 4.16 -5.68 -12.68
N ILE A 24 4.08 -5.84 -11.37
CA ILE A 24 5.23 -5.89 -10.47
C ILE A 24 5.20 -7.23 -9.74
N ASP A 25 6.28 -7.99 -9.86
CA ASP A 25 6.49 -9.22 -9.10
C ASP A 25 7.60 -8.99 -8.08
N PHE A 26 7.22 -8.91 -6.80
CA PHE A 26 8.18 -8.89 -5.71
C PHE A 26 8.78 -10.29 -5.51
N THR A 27 10.10 -10.35 -5.45
CA THR A 27 10.81 -11.59 -5.12
C THR A 27 10.75 -11.83 -3.61
N VAL A 28 10.99 -13.07 -3.18
CA VAL A 28 11.09 -13.40 -1.74
C VAL A 28 12.23 -12.66 -1.03
N ASP A 29 13.23 -12.23 -1.80
CA ASP A 29 14.40 -11.50 -1.31
C ASP A 29 14.19 -9.97 -1.38
N TYR A 30 13.02 -9.48 -1.81
CA TYR A 30 12.72 -8.05 -1.79
C TYR A 30 12.60 -7.57 -0.33
N PRO A 31 13.19 -6.42 0.06
CA PRO A 31 13.75 -5.35 -0.80
C PRO A 31 15.23 -5.51 -1.16
N LEU A 32 15.94 -6.52 -0.66
CA LEU A 32 17.37 -6.72 -0.90
C LEU A 32 17.68 -7.02 -2.38
N LYS A 33 16.75 -7.66 -3.09
CA LYS A 33 16.79 -7.81 -4.57
C LYS A 33 15.67 -7.00 -5.24
N PRO A 34 15.89 -6.52 -6.48
CA PRO A 34 14.89 -5.76 -7.21
C PRO A 34 13.62 -6.59 -7.48
N PRO A 35 12.45 -5.96 -7.55
CA PRO A 35 11.28 -6.58 -8.11
C PRO A 35 11.44 -6.72 -9.62
N LYS A 36 10.67 -7.62 -10.23
CA LYS A 36 10.56 -7.69 -11.70
C LYS A 36 9.37 -6.85 -12.14
N VAL A 37 9.55 -6.03 -13.17
CA VAL A 37 8.53 -5.09 -13.65
C VAL A 37 8.30 -5.27 -15.14
N TRP A 38 7.03 -5.25 -15.54
CA TRP A 38 6.60 -5.28 -16.94
C TRP A 38 5.54 -4.23 -17.18
N PHE A 39 5.57 -3.58 -18.34
CA PHE A 39 4.41 -2.91 -18.89
C PHE A 39 3.38 -3.93 -19.35
N LEU A 40 2.14 -3.75 -18.89
CA LEU A 40 0.95 -4.42 -19.41
C LEU A 40 0.33 -3.61 -20.57
N THR A 41 0.42 -2.27 -20.49
CA THR A 41 0.14 -1.40 -21.62
C THR A 41 1.25 -1.54 -22.66
N GLU A 42 0.93 -1.60 -23.95
CA GLU A 42 1.97 -1.57 -24.99
C GLU A 42 2.70 -0.23 -24.98
N VAL A 43 4.03 -0.27 -24.79
CA VAL A 43 4.89 0.91 -24.76
C VAL A 43 6.07 0.70 -25.68
N TYR A 44 6.29 1.63 -26.59
CA TYR A 44 7.48 1.65 -27.43
C TYR A 44 8.58 2.45 -26.75
N HIS A 45 9.54 1.76 -26.10
CA HIS A 45 10.63 2.41 -25.39
C HIS A 45 11.93 1.58 -25.48
N PRO A 46 13.13 2.19 -25.65
CA PRO A 46 14.39 1.44 -25.84
C PRO A 46 14.74 0.43 -24.75
N ASN A 47 14.28 0.69 -23.52
CA ASN A 47 14.52 -0.17 -22.36
C ASN A 47 13.35 -1.11 -22.04
N VAL A 48 12.41 -1.31 -22.99
CA VAL A 48 11.25 -2.20 -22.84
C VAL A 48 11.26 -3.22 -23.98
N ASP A 49 11.25 -4.52 -23.65
CA ASP A 49 11.23 -5.58 -24.66
C ASP A 49 9.83 -5.80 -25.26
N SER A 50 9.73 -6.67 -26.27
CA SER A 50 8.45 -7.00 -26.93
C SER A 50 7.43 -7.70 -26.03
N LYS A 51 7.80 -8.09 -24.81
CA LYS A 51 6.93 -8.65 -23.78
C LYS A 51 6.64 -7.63 -22.67
N GLY A 52 7.01 -6.37 -22.86
CA GLY A 52 6.84 -5.28 -21.89
C GLY A 52 7.85 -5.30 -20.74
N LYS A 53 8.83 -6.21 -20.71
CA LYS A 53 9.80 -6.30 -19.61
C LYS A 53 10.73 -5.09 -19.63
N ILE A 54 10.87 -4.45 -18.46
CA ILE A 54 11.75 -3.30 -18.30
C ILE A 54 13.18 -3.80 -18.02
N CYS A 55 14.14 -3.33 -18.82
CA CYS A 55 15.56 -3.65 -18.73
C CYS A 55 16.37 -2.37 -18.53
N VAL A 56 16.53 -1.96 -17.28
CA VAL A 56 17.29 -0.78 -16.85
C VAL A 56 18.24 -1.17 -15.73
N ASP A 57 19.42 -0.54 -15.67
CA ASP A 57 20.53 -0.98 -14.81
C ASP A 57 20.19 -0.91 -13.31
N PHE A 58 19.36 0.07 -12.93
CA PHE A 58 18.86 0.21 -11.56
C PHE A 58 17.92 -0.92 -11.13
N LEU A 59 17.23 -1.62 -12.06
CA LEU A 59 16.46 -2.84 -11.77
C LEU A 59 17.30 -4.11 -11.92
N GLN A 60 18.62 -3.97 -12.11
CA GLN A 60 19.56 -5.08 -12.32
C GLN A 60 20.73 -4.99 -11.34
N HIS A 61 21.88 -4.50 -11.80
CA HIS A 61 23.15 -4.57 -11.08
C HIS A 61 23.42 -3.34 -10.21
N GLU A 62 22.74 -2.22 -10.46
CA GLU A 62 22.83 -1.00 -9.63
C GLU A 62 21.70 -0.90 -8.60
N TRP A 63 20.95 -1.99 -8.38
CA TRP A 63 19.85 -1.99 -7.41
C TRP A 63 20.36 -1.63 -6.02
N LYS A 64 19.85 -0.50 -5.52
CA LYS A 64 19.99 -0.10 -4.12
C LYS A 64 18.59 0.13 -3.56
N PRO A 65 18.20 -0.56 -2.48
CA PRO A 65 16.88 -0.42 -1.86
C PRO A 65 16.49 1.04 -1.55
N SER A 66 17.46 1.87 -1.16
CA SER A 66 17.25 3.26 -0.75
C SER A 66 17.22 4.27 -1.90
N PHE A 67 17.96 4.04 -3.00
CA PHE A 67 18.12 5.03 -4.08
C PHE A 67 16.97 5.05 -5.11
N SER A 68 16.22 3.95 -5.28
CA SER A 68 15.14 3.91 -6.27
C SER A 68 13.76 4.22 -5.69
N ILE A 69 13.53 3.95 -4.40
CA ILE A 69 12.18 4.02 -3.82
C ILE A 69 11.87 5.41 -3.27
N SER A 70 12.82 6.03 -2.56
CA SER A 70 12.67 7.40 -2.03
C SER A 70 12.65 8.47 -3.12
N TYR A 71 13.34 8.23 -4.24
CA TYR A 71 13.53 9.22 -5.32
C TYR A 71 12.38 9.24 -6.36
N ILE A 72 11.51 8.22 -6.38
CA ILE A 72 10.51 8.05 -7.47
C ILE A 72 9.05 8.05 -6.98
N LEU A 73 8.71 7.69 -5.73
CA LEU A 73 7.34 7.25 -5.48
C LEU A 73 6.76 7.67 -4.11
N HIS A 74 5.79 8.58 -4.15
CA HIS A 74 4.60 8.45 -3.30
C HIS A 74 3.80 7.28 -3.85
N TRP A 75 3.85 6.13 -3.19
CA TRP A 75 3.08 4.97 -3.65
C TRP A 75 1.64 5.15 -3.22
N LYS A 76 0.71 5.09 -4.18
CA LYS A 76 -0.70 4.87 -3.89
C LYS A 76 -0.99 3.38 -4.04
N ALA A 77 -1.24 2.70 -2.93
CA ALA A 77 -1.73 1.32 -2.93
C ALA A 77 -3.25 1.31 -2.78
N SER A 78 -3.87 0.23 -3.22
CA SER A 78 -5.28 -0.05 -3.01
C SER A 78 -5.42 -1.43 -2.40
N ILE A 79 -6.22 -1.55 -1.35
CA ILE A 79 -6.60 -2.82 -0.75
C ILE A 79 -8.12 -2.93 -0.71
N MET A 80 -8.63 -4.15 -0.89
CA MET A 80 -10.05 -4.43 -0.65
C MET A 80 -10.26 -4.68 0.83
N GLY A 81 -11.40 -4.22 1.34
CA GLY A 81 -11.84 -4.52 2.68
C GLY A 81 -12.00 -6.04 2.87
N PRO A 82 -11.54 -6.61 3.99
CA PRO A 82 -11.62 -8.04 4.24
C PRO A 82 -13.07 -8.55 4.25
N GLU A 83 -13.28 -9.75 3.71
CA GLU A 83 -14.55 -10.47 3.82
C GLU A 83 -14.89 -10.72 5.29
N HIS A 84 -16.19 -10.72 5.60
CA HIS A 84 -16.74 -10.92 6.94
C HIS A 84 -16.29 -9.87 7.97
N SER A 85 -15.95 -8.67 7.49
CA SER A 85 -15.62 -7.50 8.29
C SER A 85 -16.57 -6.33 7.95
N PRO A 86 -16.72 -5.31 8.81
CA PRO A 86 -17.53 -4.14 8.46
C PRO A 86 -16.96 -3.34 7.28
N TYR A 87 -15.75 -3.65 6.83
CA TYR A 87 -15.08 -3.03 5.69
C TYR A 87 -15.33 -3.78 4.37
N GLU A 88 -15.99 -4.94 4.40
CA GLU A 88 -16.23 -5.77 3.22
C GLU A 88 -16.86 -4.99 2.06
N GLY A 89 -16.37 -5.23 0.84
CA GLY A 89 -16.81 -4.54 -0.37
C GLY A 89 -16.23 -3.13 -0.55
N GLY A 90 -15.59 -2.56 0.47
CA GLY A 90 -14.87 -1.29 0.37
C GLY A 90 -13.53 -1.41 -0.36
N GLN A 91 -13.12 -0.34 -1.04
CA GLN A 91 -11.80 -0.16 -1.62
C GLN A 91 -11.07 0.98 -0.89
N PHE A 92 -9.97 0.65 -0.22
CA PHE A 92 -9.20 1.58 0.60
C PHE A 92 -7.89 1.93 -0.07
N TYR A 93 -7.68 3.22 -0.30
CA TYR A 93 -6.44 3.75 -0.82
C TYR A 93 -5.48 4.07 0.31
N LEU A 94 -4.21 3.72 0.10
CA LEU A 94 -3.12 3.93 1.05
C LEU A 94 -2.02 4.75 0.38
N ARG A 95 -1.43 5.69 1.11
CA ARG A 95 -0.14 6.31 0.75
C ARG A 95 0.97 5.57 1.48
N ILE A 96 2.01 5.18 0.75
CA ILE A 96 3.24 4.60 1.30
C ILE A 96 4.40 5.50 0.88
N ASP A 97 5.05 6.10 1.87
CA ASP A 97 6.22 6.94 1.69
C ASP A 97 7.44 6.25 2.28
N PHE A 98 8.49 6.13 1.47
CA PHE A 98 9.74 5.51 1.88
C PHE A 98 10.72 6.58 2.34
N THR A 99 11.32 6.36 3.52
CA THR A 99 12.34 7.25 4.05
C THR A 99 13.70 6.96 3.42
N ALA A 100 14.65 7.88 3.61
CA ALA A 100 16.04 7.66 3.18
C ALA A 100 16.70 6.44 3.86
N ASP A 101 16.19 6.07 5.05
CA ASP A 101 16.71 4.99 5.87
C ASP A 101 16.05 3.63 5.57
N TYR A 102 15.07 3.56 4.66
CA TYR A 102 14.49 2.28 4.23
C TYR A 102 15.55 1.39 3.55
N PRO A 103 15.63 0.09 3.86
CA PRO A 103 14.71 -0.71 4.67
C PRO A 103 15.09 -0.86 6.14
N LEU A 104 16.09 -0.14 6.65
CA LEU A 104 16.45 -0.20 8.06
C LEU A 104 15.31 0.34 8.94
N GLU A 105 14.69 1.43 8.51
CA GLU A 105 13.45 1.97 9.09
C GLU A 105 12.23 1.58 8.24
N PRO A 106 11.03 1.43 8.86
CA PRO A 106 9.80 1.14 8.14
C PRO A 106 9.40 2.28 7.21
N PRO A 107 8.67 1.99 6.11
CA PRO A 107 8.00 3.03 5.36
C PRO A 107 6.86 3.62 6.20
N LYS A 108 6.50 4.87 5.93
CA LYS A 108 5.34 5.50 6.56
C LYS A 108 4.11 5.21 5.73
N VAL A 109 3.04 4.76 6.38
CA VAL A 109 1.80 4.36 5.72
C VAL A 109 0.62 5.14 6.29
N TRP A 110 -0.24 5.63 5.39
CA TRP A 110 -1.50 6.28 5.73
C TRP A 110 -2.63 5.75 4.89
N PHE A 111 -3.81 5.64 5.47
CA PHE A 111 -5.06 5.65 4.73
C PHE A 111 -5.27 7.03 4.08
N LEU A 112 -5.51 7.01 2.77
CA LEU A 112 -6.04 8.13 2.01
C LEU A 112 -7.57 8.12 2.01
N THR A 113 -8.15 6.93 2.01
CA THR A 113 -9.59 6.72 2.22
C THR A 113 -9.89 6.85 3.71
N GLU A 114 -10.87 7.67 4.08
CA GLU A 114 -11.29 7.78 5.47
C GLU A 114 -11.79 6.44 6.02
N VAL A 115 -11.36 6.08 7.23
CA VAL A 115 -11.67 4.78 7.84
C VAL A 115 -11.92 4.94 9.33
N TYR A 116 -13.01 4.35 9.81
CA TYR A 116 -13.33 4.29 11.24
C TYR A 116 -12.66 3.08 11.87
N HIS A 117 -11.49 3.27 12.48
CA HIS A 117 -10.68 2.17 12.99
C HIS A 117 -9.83 2.60 14.21
N PRO A 118 -9.71 1.79 15.28
CA PRO A 118 -9.05 2.22 16.51
C PRO A 118 -7.53 2.42 16.37
N ASN A 119 -6.88 1.76 15.41
CA ASN A 119 -5.43 1.92 15.13
C ASN A 119 -5.09 2.93 14.02
N VAL A 120 -6.07 3.74 13.58
CA VAL A 120 -5.88 4.76 12.53
C VAL A 120 -6.27 6.12 13.09
N ASP A 121 -5.39 7.12 12.99
CA ASP A 121 -5.69 8.47 13.45
C ASP A 121 -6.58 9.26 12.45
N SER A 122 -7.02 10.46 12.85
CA SER A 122 -7.85 11.34 12.02
C SER A 122 -7.16 11.85 10.75
N LYS A 123 -5.85 11.63 10.58
CA LYS A 123 -5.09 11.93 9.36
C LYS A 123 -4.81 10.66 8.54
N GLY A 124 -5.42 9.54 8.91
CA GLY A 124 -5.23 8.23 8.26
C GLY A 124 -3.94 7.52 8.66
N LYS A 125 -3.12 8.04 9.59
CA LYS A 125 -1.85 7.41 9.96
C LYS A 125 -2.13 6.10 10.68
N ILE A 126 -1.46 5.04 10.24
CA ILE A 126 -1.51 3.74 10.89
C ILE A 126 -0.38 3.69 11.92
N CYS A 127 -0.71 3.45 13.20
CA CYS A 127 0.30 3.25 14.24
C CYS A 127 0.15 1.84 14.84
N VAL A 128 0.99 0.93 14.36
CA VAL A 128 1.06 -0.46 14.82
C VAL A 128 2.51 -0.92 14.90
N ASP A 129 2.77 -1.93 15.71
CA ASP A 129 4.11 -2.30 16.17
C ASP A 129 5.01 -2.81 15.05
N PHE A 130 4.45 -3.54 14.08
CA PHE A 130 5.20 -4.02 12.90
C PHE A 130 5.66 -2.91 11.96
N LEU A 131 5.06 -1.70 12.04
CA LEU A 131 5.52 -0.48 11.36
C LEU A 131 6.32 0.45 12.29
N GLN A 132 6.73 -0.05 13.45
CA GLN A 132 7.48 0.69 14.46
C GLN A 132 8.58 -0.21 15.03
N HIS A 133 8.43 -0.67 16.28
CA HIS A 133 9.48 -1.34 17.02
C HIS A 133 9.67 -2.82 16.65
N GLU A 134 8.69 -3.45 16.01
CA GLU A 134 8.80 -4.83 15.50
C GLU A 134 9.13 -4.86 14.00
N TRP A 135 9.46 -3.71 13.41
CA TRP A 135 9.87 -3.65 12.01
C TRP A 135 11.06 -4.55 11.74
N LYS A 136 11.00 -5.28 10.63
CA LYS A 136 12.11 -6.07 10.11
C LYS A 136 12.41 -5.60 8.69
N PRO A 137 13.68 -5.31 8.34
CA PRO A 137 14.06 -4.95 6.96
C PRO A 137 13.68 -5.98 5.89
N SER A 138 13.38 -7.22 6.30
CA SER A 138 12.88 -8.30 5.44
C SER A 138 11.37 -8.24 5.16
N PHE A 139 10.62 -7.35 5.80
CA PHE A 139 9.20 -7.17 5.52
C PHE A 139 9.00 -6.55 4.14
N SER A 140 8.42 -7.34 3.24
CA SER A 140 8.04 -6.88 1.90
C SER A 140 6.82 -5.97 1.95
N ILE A 141 6.61 -5.17 0.90
CA ILE A 141 5.39 -4.35 0.75
C ILE A 141 4.13 -5.21 0.72
N SER A 142 4.22 -6.41 0.14
CA SER A 142 3.11 -7.37 0.18
C SER A 142 2.76 -7.81 1.59
N TYR A 143 3.78 -8.03 2.43
CA TYR A 143 3.57 -8.35 3.84
C TYR A 143 2.91 -7.17 4.58
N ILE A 144 3.40 -5.95 4.38
CA ILE A 144 2.83 -4.74 4.99
C ILE A 144 1.35 -4.60 4.63
N LEU A 145 1.02 -4.70 3.34
CA LEU A 145 -0.36 -4.54 2.88
C LEU A 145 -1.27 -5.67 3.35
N LEU A 146 -0.78 -6.90 3.40
CA LEU A 146 -1.51 -8.02 4.00
C LEU A 146 -1.75 -7.81 5.49
N ALA A 147 -0.73 -7.35 6.24
CA ALA A 147 -0.86 -7.05 7.66
C ALA A 147 -1.86 -5.92 7.93
N ILE A 148 -1.93 -4.89 7.06
CA ILE A 148 -2.96 -3.84 7.14
C ILE A 148 -4.35 -4.41 6.85
N CYS A 149 -4.51 -5.29 5.86
CA CYS A 149 -5.78 -5.98 5.63
C CYS A 149 -6.19 -6.82 6.85
N SER A 150 -5.26 -7.54 7.47
CA SER A 150 -5.53 -8.30 8.70
C SER A 150 -5.89 -7.37 9.86
N LEU A 151 -5.25 -6.21 9.97
CA LEU A 151 -5.56 -5.20 10.99
C LEU A 151 -6.99 -4.67 10.83
N LEU A 152 -7.45 -4.41 9.60
CA LEU A 152 -8.85 -4.03 9.35
C LEU A 152 -9.82 -5.12 9.85
N ALA A 153 -9.53 -6.40 9.59
CA ALA A 153 -10.39 -7.49 10.05
C ALA A 153 -10.35 -7.66 11.59
N LEU A 154 -9.18 -7.47 12.19
CA LEU A 154 -8.91 -7.71 13.61
C LEU A 154 -8.15 -6.52 14.20
N PRO A 155 -8.88 -5.49 14.67
CA PRO A 155 -8.26 -4.33 15.28
C PRO A 155 -7.47 -4.69 16.54
N ASN A 156 -6.33 -4.01 16.75
CA ASN A 156 -5.55 -4.12 17.99
C ASN A 156 -6.11 -3.15 19.04
N ALA A 157 -6.98 -3.65 19.91
CA ALA A 157 -7.59 -2.84 20.98
C ALA A 157 -6.72 -2.71 22.24
N GLU A 158 -5.60 -3.42 22.34
CA GLU A 158 -4.66 -3.29 23.48
C GLU A 158 -3.81 -2.02 23.36
N ASN A 159 -3.40 -1.69 22.13
CA ASN A 159 -2.63 -0.49 21.81
C ASN A 159 -3.36 0.37 20.76
N PRO A 160 -4.52 0.96 21.10
CA PRO A 160 -5.26 1.79 20.16
C PRO A 160 -4.61 3.17 20.00
N VAL A 161 -4.82 3.76 18.82
CA VAL A 161 -4.48 5.16 18.55
C VAL A 161 -5.62 6.08 18.95
N VAL A 162 -6.86 5.61 18.76
CA VAL A 162 -8.09 6.31 19.11
C VAL A 162 -8.82 5.47 20.15
N GLN A 163 -8.68 5.86 21.42
CA GLN A 163 -9.22 5.11 22.57
C GLN A 163 -10.73 4.99 22.50
N GLU A 164 -11.42 6.05 22.07
CA GLU A 164 -12.87 6.10 21.99
C GLU A 164 -13.43 5.04 21.03
N ILE A 165 -12.78 4.85 19.87
CA ILE A 165 -13.17 3.82 18.90
C ILE A 165 -12.89 2.42 19.46
N ALA A 166 -11.77 2.25 20.17
CA ALA A 166 -11.43 0.98 20.81
C ALA A 166 -12.42 0.59 21.91
N ASP A 167 -12.88 1.57 22.70
CA ASP A 167 -13.87 1.34 23.75
C ASP A 167 -15.20 0.87 23.16
N VAL A 168 -15.66 1.49 22.05
CA VAL A 168 -16.86 1.03 21.33
C VAL A 168 -16.64 -0.37 20.75
N TYR A 169 -15.48 -0.64 20.15
CA TYR A 169 -15.14 -1.97 19.62
C TYR A 169 -15.20 -3.07 20.70
N LEU A 170 -14.67 -2.79 21.90
CA LEU A 170 -14.60 -3.76 23.01
C LEU A 170 -15.93 -3.95 23.74
N HIS A 171 -16.73 -2.90 23.91
CA HIS A 171 -17.92 -2.93 24.77
C HIS A 171 -19.24 -2.94 23.99
N ASP A 172 -19.26 -2.47 22.73
CA ASP A 172 -20.45 -2.41 21.88
C ASP A 172 -20.11 -2.68 20.41
N LYS A 173 -19.69 -3.93 20.16
CA LYS A 173 -19.33 -4.42 18.83
C LYS A 173 -20.43 -4.18 17.76
N PRO A 174 -21.73 -4.35 18.04
CA PRO A 174 -22.78 -4.02 17.08
C PRO A 174 -22.79 -2.55 16.64
N THR A 175 -22.59 -1.62 17.58
CA THR A 175 -22.49 -0.19 17.24
C THR A 175 -21.21 0.11 16.46
N PHE A 176 -20.07 -0.49 16.85
CA PHE A 176 -18.83 -0.38 16.08
C PHE A 176 -19.03 -0.83 14.63
N ASP A 177 -19.60 -2.01 14.42
CA ASP A 177 -19.81 -2.58 13.08
C ASP A 177 -20.73 -1.70 12.24
N LYS A 178 -21.82 -1.19 12.85
CA LYS A 178 -22.74 -0.28 12.15
C LYS A 178 -22.01 0.96 11.64
N ILE A 179 -21.25 1.65 12.50
CA ILE A 179 -20.54 2.88 12.14
C ILE A 179 -19.46 2.59 11.09
N ALA A 180 -18.69 1.52 11.27
CA ALA A 180 -17.65 1.14 10.32
C ALA A 180 -18.20 0.78 8.93
N VAL A 181 -19.38 0.11 8.86
CA VAL A 181 -20.08 -0.16 7.60
C VAL A 181 -20.56 1.15 6.95
N GLU A 182 -21.20 2.03 7.71
CA GLU A 182 -21.68 3.33 7.20
C GLU A 182 -20.52 4.15 6.59
N MET A 183 -19.40 4.25 7.32
CA MET A 183 -18.18 4.94 6.86
C MET A 183 -17.57 4.28 5.62
N THR A 184 -17.55 2.94 5.57
CA THR A 184 -17.06 2.19 4.41
C THR A 184 -17.90 2.47 3.17
N LEU A 185 -19.23 2.46 3.31
CA LEU A 185 -20.15 2.74 2.22
C LEU A 185 -20.06 4.19 1.73
N GLU A 186 -19.75 5.13 2.62
CA GLU A 186 -19.62 6.55 2.26
C GLU A 186 -18.29 6.85 1.56
N HIS A 187 -17.17 6.38 2.11
CA HIS A 187 -15.84 6.84 1.73
C HIS A 187 -15.02 5.84 0.90
N ALA A 188 -15.33 4.55 0.96
CA ALA A 188 -14.53 3.49 0.36
C ALA A 188 -15.24 2.81 -0.84
N LYS A 189 -16.05 3.54 -1.60
CA LYS A 189 -16.72 2.98 -2.79
C LYS A 189 -15.68 2.56 -3.84
N PRO A 190 -15.75 1.34 -4.38
CA PRO A 190 -14.88 0.93 -5.47
C PRO A 190 -15.13 1.73 -6.76
N ASP A 191 -14.08 1.98 -7.53
CA ASP A 191 -14.13 2.82 -8.75
C ASP A 191 -14.63 2.08 -10.01
N PHE A 192 -15.57 1.13 -9.88
CA PHE A 192 -16.04 0.30 -11.02
C PHE A 192 -16.95 1.05 -12.02
#